data_AF-A0A6J4KDS3-F1
#
_entry.id   AF-A0A6J4KDS3-F1
#
_cell.length_a   1.000
_cell.length_b   1.000
_cell.length_c   1.000
_cell.angle_alpha   90.00
_cell.angle_beta   90.00
_cell.angle_gamma   90.00
#
_symmetry.space_group_name_H-M   'P 1'
#
loop_
_entity.id
_entity.type
_entity.pdbx_description
1 polymer ?
#
loop_
_entity_poly.entity_id
_entity_poly.type
_entity_poly.pdbx_seq_one_letter_code
_entity_poly.pdbx_strand_id
1 'polypeptide(L)'
;MRSRPHEEYEANGQRFFFLYDRYQPNILHVVLRGTTPEDAIRAYFEAQATWNAERQRFETFGERHGVYWIRPAQYPNVVLIISCFPRADAADTSRDSSNA
;
A
#
# COMPACT_ATOMS: atom_id res chain seq x y z
N MET A 1 18.99 -16.84 -7.30
CA MET A 1 18.04 -16.36 -6.27
C MET A 1 16.66 -16.31 -6.94
N ARG A 2 15.68 -17.11 -6.51
CA ARG A 2 14.34 -17.09 -7.12
C ARG A 2 13.57 -15.87 -6.58
N SER A 3 12.97 -15.09 -7.49
CA SER A 3 12.07 -14.00 -7.12
C SER A 3 10.92 -14.56 -6.27
N ARG A 4 10.49 -13.83 -5.22
CA ARG A 4 9.28 -14.20 -4.48
C ARG A 4 8.08 -14.08 -5.42
N PRO A 5 7.08 -14.96 -5.32
CA PRO A 5 5.84 -14.80 -6.08
C PRO A 5 5.21 -13.46 -5.70
N HIS A 6 4.77 -12.73 -6.71
CA HIS A 6 4.17 -11.42 -6.57
C HIS A 6 3.22 -11.17 -7.74
N GLU A 7 2.32 -10.23 -7.54
CA GLU A 7 1.46 -9.69 -8.57
C GLU A 7 1.96 -8.29 -8.96
N GLU A 8 1.91 -7.98 -10.25
CA GLU A 8 2.43 -6.74 -10.82
C GLU A 8 1.30 -5.87 -11.35
N TYR A 9 1.34 -4.58 -11.02
CA TYR A 9 0.43 -3.57 -11.55
C TYR A 9 1.23 -2.40 -12.11
N GLU A 10 0.77 -1.79 -13.19
CA GLU A 10 1.40 -0.58 -13.74
C GLU A 10 0.47 0.63 -13.59
N ALA A 11 1.01 1.73 -13.06
CA ALA A 11 0.30 3.00 -12.96
C ALA A 11 1.29 4.17 -13.04
N ASN A 12 0.96 5.19 -13.82
CA ASN A 12 1.77 6.42 -13.98
C ASN A 12 3.27 6.14 -14.28
N GLY A 13 3.54 5.14 -15.12
CA GLY A 13 4.91 4.73 -15.49
C GLY A 13 5.71 4.03 -14.38
N GLN A 14 5.06 3.65 -13.28
CA GLN A 14 5.64 2.87 -12.19
C GLN A 14 5.05 1.47 -12.16
N ARG A 15 5.87 0.49 -11.78
CA ARG A 15 5.47 -0.90 -11.57
C ARG A 15 5.38 -1.18 -10.08
N PHE A 16 4.21 -1.63 -9.64
CA PHE A 16 3.88 -1.92 -8.25
C PHE A 16 3.86 -3.41 -8.05
N PHE A 17 4.67 -3.89 -7.11
CA PHE A 17 4.80 -5.31 -6.80
C PHE A 17 4.08 -5.58 -5.49
N PHE A 18 3.16 -6.55 -5.53
CA PHE A 18 2.37 -6.99 -4.38
C PHE A 18 2.75 -8.42 -4.02
N LEU A 19 3.19 -8.62 -2.78
CA LEU A 19 3.58 -9.95 -2.32
C LEU A 19 2.36 -10.77 -1.88
N TYR A 20 2.36 -12.05 -2.21
CA TYR A 20 1.46 -13.02 -1.60
C TYR A 20 1.82 -13.24 -0.13
N ASP A 21 0.82 -13.58 0.67
CA ASP A 21 1.02 -13.88 2.08
C ASP A 21 1.85 -15.15 2.27
N ARG A 22 2.68 -15.16 3.32
CA ARG A 22 3.58 -16.29 3.61
C ARG A 22 2.82 -17.55 4.01
N TYR A 23 1.71 -17.41 4.71
CA TYR A 23 0.92 -18.52 5.25
C TYR A 23 -0.27 -18.85 4.35
N GLN A 24 -0.75 -17.87 3.58
CA GLN A 24 -1.80 -18.04 2.57
C GLN A 24 -1.28 -17.62 1.18
N PRO A 25 -0.46 -18.45 0.51
CA PRO A 25 0.29 -18.09 -0.69
C PRO A 25 -0.56 -17.78 -1.93
N ASN A 26 -1.88 -18.03 -1.87
CA ASN A 26 -2.84 -17.71 -2.94
C ASN A 26 -3.54 -16.36 -2.72
N ILE A 27 -3.23 -15.63 -1.64
CA ILE A 27 -3.87 -14.36 -1.29
C ILE A 27 -2.79 -13.29 -1.15
N LEU A 28 -3.01 -12.13 -1.79
CA LEU A 28 -2.12 -10.98 -1.63
C LEU A 28 -2.13 -10.50 -0.18
N HIS A 29 -0.95 -10.13 0.33
CA HIS A 29 -0.82 -9.65 1.71
C HIS A 29 -1.71 -8.43 1.97
N VAL A 30 -1.86 -7.52 1.01
CA VAL A 30 -2.73 -6.33 1.14
C VAL A 30 -4.22 -6.70 1.27
N VAL A 31 -4.65 -7.78 0.63
CA VAL A 31 -6.04 -8.27 0.71
C VAL A 31 -6.35 -8.82 2.10
N LEU A 32 -5.41 -9.53 2.73
CA LEU A 32 -5.54 -9.96 4.13
C LEU A 32 -5.62 -8.79 5.12
N ARG A 33 -5.20 -7.58 4.71
CA ARG A 33 -5.29 -6.36 5.51
C ARG A 33 -6.57 -5.56 5.24
N GLY A 34 -7.51 -6.12 4.46
CA GLY A 34 -8.78 -5.49 4.13
C GLY A 34 -8.67 -4.36 3.11
N THR A 35 -7.68 -4.43 2.21
CA THR A 35 -7.43 -3.42 1.15
C THR A 35 -7.18 -4.10 -0.19
N THR A 36 -7.23 -3.36 -1.30
CA THR A 36 -6.86 -3.89 -2.62
C THR A 36 -5.53 -3.31 -3.14
N PRO A 37 -4.94 -3.90 -4.19
CA PRO A 37 -3.84 -3.27 -4.91
C PRO A 37 -4.14 -1.84 -5.38
N GLU A 38 -5.35 -1.59 -5.86
CA GLU A 38 -5.80 -0.26 -6.29
C GLU A 38 -5.85 0.73 -5.13
N ASP A 39 -6.30 0.30 -3.94
CA ASP A 39 -6.26 1.14 -2.73
C ASP A 39 -4.83 1.53 -2.37
N ALA A 40 -3.90 0.57 -2.43
CA ALA A 40 -2.50 0.81 -2.13
C ALA A 40 -1.84 1.77 -3.14
N ILE A 41 -2.11 1.59 -4.44
CA ILE A 41 -1.61 2.47 -5.50
C ILE A 41 -2.17 3.87 -5.34
N ARG A 42 -3.47 4.00 -5.06
CA ARG A 42 -4.11 5.28 -4.78
C ARG A 42 -3.46 5.97 -3.58
N ALA A 43 -3.35 5.26 -2.45
CA ALA A 43 -2.73 5.80 -1.23
C ALA A 43 -1.29 6.23 -1.45
N TYR A 44 -0.55 5.51 -2.30
CA TYR A 44 0.83 5.83 -2.65
C TYR A 44 0.95 7.19 -3.37
N PHE A 45 -0.01 7.53 -4.24
CA PHE A 45 -0.04 8.80 -4.96
C PHE A 45 -0.74 9.93 -4.19
N GLU A 46 -1.50 9.61 -3.14
CA GLU A 46 -2.38 10.56 -2.44
C GLU A 46 -1.62 11.59 -1.59
N ALA A 47 -0.49 11.21 -0.99
CA ALA A 47 0.23 12.07 -0.05
C ALA A 47 1.75 11.96 -0.21
N GLN A 48 2.47 12.89 0.44
CA GLN A 48 3.92 12.87 0.50
C GLN A 48 4.39 11.70 1.38
N ALA A 49 5.35 10.93 0.85
CA ALA A 49 5.96 9.83 1.59
C ALA A 49 7.00 10.32 2.60
N THR A 50 7.04 9.68 3.77
CA THR A 50 8.06 9.89 4.80
C THR A 50 8.94 8.66 4.91
N TRP A 51 10.25 8.84 5.01
CA TRP A 51 11.18 7.73 5.26
C TRP A 51 11.21 7.36 6.74
N ASN A 52 10.95 6.09 7.05
CA ASN A 52 11.12 5.51 8.37
C ASN A 52 12.43 4.72 8.39
N ALA A 53 13.48 5.32 8.97
CA ALA A 53 14.82 4.74 9.00
C ALA A 53 14.93 3.48 9.89
N GLU A 54 14.15 3.40 10.97
CA GLU A 54 14.15 2.22 11.86
C GLU A 54 13.62 0.99 11.13
N ARG A 55 12.57 1.18 10.31
CA ARG A 55 11.91 0.10 9.58
C ARG A 55 12.36 -0.03 8.13
N GLN A 56 13.30 0.80 7.70
CA GLN A 56 13.87 0.84 6.34
C GLN A 56 12.80 0.86 5.24
N ARG A 57 11.79 1.73 5.39
CA ARG A 57 10.67 1.84 4.46
C ARG A 57 10.13 3.26 4.34
N PHE A 58 9.47 3.53 3.23
CA PHE A 58 8.63 4.70 3.08
C PHE A 58 7.24 4.43 3.64
N GLU A 59 6.65 5.48 4.21
CA GLU A 59 5.30 5.49 4.73
C GLU A 59 4.55 6.65 4.09
N THR A 60 3.46 6.35 3.39
CA THR A 60 2.54 7.36 2.86
C THR A 60 1.21 7.19 3.58
N PHE A 61 0.70 8.27 4.16
CA PHE A 61 -0.57 8.28 4.88
C PHE A 61 -1.52 9.25 4.20
N GLY A 62 -2.46 8.70 3.44
CA GLY A 62 -3.56 9.46 2.85
C GLY A 62 -4.68 9.70 3.86
N GLU A 63 -5.84 10.13 3.36
CA GLU A 63 -7.07 10.31 4.14
C GLU A 63 -7.67 8.95 4.51
N ARG A 64 -7.74 8.02 3.55
CA ARG A 64 -8.45 6.74 3.71
C ARG A 64 -7.56 5.57 4.06
N HIS A 65 -6.31 5.59 3.61
CA HIS A 65 -5.39 4.47 3.74
C HIS A 65 -3.98 4.92 4.10
N GLY A 66 -3.27 4.04 4.81
CA GLY A 66 -1.82 4.10 4.92
C GLY A 66 -1.19 3.04 4.02
N VAL A 67 -0.03 3.34 3.44
CA VAL A 67 0.75 2.39 2.66
C VAL A 67 2.22 2.45 3.06
N TYR A 68 2.79 1.26 3.25
CA TYR A 68 4.21 1.06 3.49
C TYR A 68 4.85 0.45 2.27
N TRP A 69 5.96 1.03 1.81
CA TRP A 69 6.58 0.62 0.56
C TRP A 69 8.09 0.86 0.56
N ILE A 70 8.79 0.21 -0.36
CA ILE A 70 10.20 0.50 -0.67
C ILE A 70 10.38 0.67 -2.17
N ARG A 71 11.38 1.46 -2.55
CA ARG A 71 11.84 1.57 -3.94
C ARG A 71 13.29 1.12 -4.02
N PRO A 72 13.57 -0.01 -4.69
CA PRO A 72 14.95 -0.46 -4.87
C PRO A 72 15.75 0.56 -5.66
N ALA A 73 16.95 0.92 -5.18
CA ALA A 73 17.80 1.91 -5.84
C ALA A 73 18.19 1.51 -7.28
N GLN A 74 18.30 0.20 -7.55
CA GLN A 74 18.62 -0.32 -8.88
C GLN A 74 17.44 -0.27 -9.86
N TYR A 75 16.21 -0.07 -9.37
CA TYR A 75 14.98 -0.11 -10.15
C TYR A 75 14.10 1.10 -9.81
N PRO A 76 14.43 2.30 -10.34
CA PRO A 76 13.78 3.55 -9.94
C PRO A 76 12.29 3.62 -10.27
N ASN A 77 11.81 2.80 -11.20
CA ASN A 77 10.41 2.68 -11.60
C ASN A 77 9.66 1.55 -10.86
N VAL A 78 10.31 0.81 -9.97
CA VAL A 78 9.69 -0.28 -9.21
C VAL A 78 9.38 0.17 -7.80
N VAL A 79 8.15 -0.08 -7.37
CA VAL A 79 7.67 0.14 -6.02
C VAL A 79 7.22 -1.21 -5.46
N LEU A 80 7.86 -1.66 -4.38
CA LEU A 80 7.40 -2.84 -3.66
C LEU A 80 6.45 -2.40 -2.54
N ILE A 81 5.19 -2.82 -2.63
CA ILE A 81 4.21 -2.60 -1.57
C ILE A 81 4.44 -3.64 -0.48
N ILE A 82 4.73 -3.16 0.73
CA ILE A 82 4.91 -4.01 1.90
C ILE A 82 3.55 -4.28 2.56
N SER A 83 2.74 -3.24 2.73
CA SER A 83 1.42 -3.34 3.38
C SER A 83 0.58 -2.12 3.04
N CYS A 84 -0.73 -2.32 2.92
CA CYS A 84 -1.73 -1.25 2.87
C CYS A 84 -2.79 -1.56 3.93
N PHE A 85 -3.34 -0.53 4.55
CA PHE A 85 -4.32 -0.68 5.63
C PHE A 85 -5.27 0.52 5.67
N PRO A 86 -6.53 0.32 6.08
CA PRO A 86 -7.47 1.41 6.31
C PRO A 86 -6.96 2.30 7.44
N ARG A 87 -7.18 3.61 7.34
CA ARG A 87 -7.01 4.49 8.50
C ARG A 87 -8.26 4.40 9.38
N ALA A 88 -8.06 4.21 10.69
CA ALA A 88 -9.15 4.14 11.65
C ALA A 88 -10.04 5.40 11.59
N ASP A 89 -9.42 6.57 11.36
CA ASP A 89 -10.09 7.87 11.30
C ASP A 89 -10.95 8.09 10.04
N ALA A 90 -10.77 7.25 9.00
CA ALA A 90 -11.49 7.39 7.74
C ALA A 90 -12.95 6.89 7.80
N ALA A 91 -13.31 6.15 8.86
CA ALA A 91 -14.65 5.60 9.06
C ALA A 91 -15.62 6.59 9.72
N ASP A 92 -15.17 7.77 10.16
CA ASP A 92 -15.96 8.68 11.01
C ASP A 92 -16.63 9.85 10.26
N THR A 93 -16.48 9.96 8.94
CA THR A 93 -17.06 11.09 8.18
C THR A 93 -18.46 10.84 7.62
N SER A 94 -19.09 9.69 7.90
CA SER A 94 -20.43 9.37 7.38
C SER A 94 -21.56 9.35 8.42
N ARG A 95 -21.36 9.91 9.62
CA ARG A 95 -22.38 9.89 10.70
C ARG A 95 -23.04 11.21 11.07
N ASP A 96 -22.66 12.35 10.50
CA ASP A 96 -23.33 13.63 10.77
C ASP A 96 -23.85 14.29 9.49
N SER A 97 -24.99 13.81 8.98
CA SER A 97 -25.87 14.58 8.08
C SER A 97 -27.33 14.14 8.22
N SER A 98 -27.75 13.75 9.43
CA SER A 98 -29.14 13.43 9.73
C SER A 98 -29.47 13.76 11.19
N ASN A 99 -29.55 15.05 11.51
CA ASN A 99 -30.52 15.67 12.42
C ASN A 99 -30.03 17.04 12.90
N ALA A 100 -30.63 18.11 12.35
CA ALA A 100 -31.20 19.28 13.06
C ALA A 100 -31.40 20.42 12.05
#